data_AF-A0A1E2SMZ8-F1
#
_entry.id   AF-A0A1E2SMZ8-F1
#
_cell.length_a   1.000
_cell.length_b   1.000
_cell.length_c   1.000
_cell.angle_alpha   90.00
_cell.angle_beta   90.00
_cell.angle_gamma   90.00
#
_symmetry.space_group_name_H-M   'P 1'
#
loop_
_entity.id
_entity.type
_entity.pdbx_description
1 polymer ?
#
loop_
_entity_poly.entity_id
_entity_poly.type
_entity_poly.pdbx_seq_one_letter_code
_entity_poly.pdbx_strand_id
1 'polypeptide(L)'
;MSIIVLVFVMSGILPAVTAIPHWYLTWSFMLTSTAVDGGDHLAANLTLLLIPLTVMDRRMWNWKRDDSYKNRSAWVCYIAYGVLLLWTLQMMGVYFQASVAKFSVLEWSDGTALWY
;
A
#
# COMPACT_ATOMS: atom_id res chain seq x y z
N MET A 1 3.82 21.36 4.09
CA MET A 1 4.62 20.39 4.87
C MET A 1 4.47 18.96 4.34
N SER A 2 3.25 18.45 4.14
CA SER A 2 3.01 17.08 3.64
C SER A 2 3.66 16.76 2.28
N ILE A 3 3.66 17.72 1.34
CA ILE A 3 4.30 17.56 0.01
C ILE A 3 5.81 17.27 0.15
N ILE A 4 6.50 17.95 1.07
CA ILE A 4 7.94 17.77 1.28
C ILE A 4 8.23 16.35 1.78
N VAL A 5 7.40 15.86 2.71
CA VAL A 5 7.51 14.50 3.24
C VAL A 5 7.27 13.48 2.12
N LEU A 6 6.27 13.67 1.27
CA LEU A 6 6.00 12.77 0.15
C LEU A 6 7.13 12.74 -0.88
N VAL A 7 7.71 13.90 -1.21
CA VAL A 7 8.90 13.98 -2.08
C VAL A 7 10.08 13.22 -1.46
N PHE A 8 10.25 13.32 -0.14
CA PHE A 8 11.29 12.57 0.57
C PHE A 8 11.02 11.06 0.56
N VAL A 9 9.78 10.63 0.76
CA VAL A 9 9.38 9.21 0.64
C VAL A 9 9.66 8.70 -0.78
N MET A 10 9.30 9.46 -1.82
CA MET A 10 9.55 9.10 -3.22
C MET A 10 11.04 9.01 -3.56
N SER A 11 11.89 9.82 -2.92
CA SER A 11 13.34 9.75 -3.13
C SER A 11 13.93 8.39 -2.71
N GLY A 12 13.24 7.64 -1.86
CA GLY A 12 13.63 6.28 -1.46
C GLY A 12 14.77 6.23 -0.43
N ILE A 13 15.00 7.33 0.29
CA ILE A 13 15.99 7.44 1.37
C ILE A 13 15.41 6.77 2.63
N LEU A 14 16.15 5.83 3.23
CA LEU A 14 15.83 5.15 4.49
C LEU A 14 14.36 4.68 4.57
N PRO A 15 13.95 3.68 3.77
CA PRO A 15 12.57 3.22 3.70
C PRO A 15 11.93 2.92 5.06
N ALA A 16 12.70 2.36 6.00
CA ALA A 16 12.29 2.10 7.38
C ALA A 16 11.79 3.34 8.14
N VAL A 17 12.47 4.48 7.94
CA VAL A 17 12.16 5.73 8.63
C VAL A 17 11.03 6.46 7.92
N THR A 18 11.01 6.43 6.58
CA THR A 18 10.00 7.15 5.78
C THR A 18 8.64 6.46 5.74
N ALA A 19 8.55 5.18 6.06
CA ALA A 19 7.28 4.44 6.06
C ALA A 19 6.28 4.94 7.13
N ILE A 20 6.76 5.27 8.34
CA ILE A 20 5.91 5.78 9.43
C ILE A 20 5.25 7.12 9.07
N PRO A 21 6.00 8.16 8.65
CA PRO A 21 5.38 9.43 8.26
C PRO A 21 4.54 9.29 6.99
N HIS A 22 4.87 8.38 6.07
CA HIS A 22 4.03 8.10 4.91
C HIS A 22 2.65 7.56 5.33
N TRP A 23 2.63 6.54 6.19
CA TRP A 23 1.38 6.01 6.73
C TRP A 23 0.59 7.09 7.46
N TYR A 24 1.23 7.84 8.37
CA TYR A 24 0.57 8.91 9.13
C TYR A 24 -0.10 9.93 8.21
N LEU A 25 0.57 10.36 7.14
CA LEU A 25 -0.02 11.29 6.17
C LEU A 25 -1.24 10.71 5.45
N THR A 26 -1.16 9.47 4.98
CA THR A 26 -2.31 8.82 4.31
C THR A 26 -3.49 8.63 5.26
N TRP A 27 -3.24 8.28 6.52
CA TRP A 27 -4.27 8.14 7.53
C TRP A 27 -4.89 9.48 7.93
N SER A 28 -4.06 10.52 8.15
CA SER A 28 -4.55 11.87 8.41
C SER A 28 -5.38 12.42 7.25
N PHE A 29 -4.97 12.14 6.00
CA PHE A 29 -5.73 12.53 4.81
C PHE A 29 -7.09 11.85 4.77
N MET A 30 -7.13 10.53 5.02
CA MET A 30 -8.37 9.77 5.11
C MET A 30 -9.34 10.34 6.17
N LEU A 31 -8.83 10.83 7.31
CA LEU A 31 -9.69 11.40 8.36
C LEU A 31 -10.16 12.83 8.09
N THR A 32 -9.41 13.61 7.33
CA THR A 32 -9.62 15.05 7.17
C THR A 32 -10.32 15.39 5.84
N SER A 33 -10.22 14.52 4.84
CA SER A 33 -10.87 14.73 3.55
C SER A 33 -12.39 14.75 3.72
N THR A 34 -13.07 15.69 3.06
CA THR A 34 -14.54 15.80 3.08
C THR A 34 -15.21 14.83 2.10
N ALA A 35 -14.44 14.32 1.14
CA ALA A 35 -14.87 13.37 0.12
C ALA A 35 -13.94 12.15 0.15
N VAL A 36 -14.01 11.40 1.25
CA VAL A 36 -13.25 10.17 1.42
C VAL A 36 -13.82 9.11 0.50
N ASP A 37 -12.93 8.44 -0.24
CA ASP A 37 -13.29 7.30 -1.08
C ASP A 37 -12.60 6.00 -0.60
N GLY A 38 -13.01 4.86 -1.16
CA GLY A 38 -12.42 3.55 -0.87
C GLY A 38 -10.91 3.49 -1.15
N GLY A 39 -10.43 4.31 -2.09
CA GLY A 39 -8.99 4.44 -2.39
C GLY A 39 -8.17 5.00 -1.23
N ASP A 40 -8.71 5.96 -0.47
CA ASP A 40 -8.01 6.57 0.67
C ASP A 40 -7.91 5.59 1.84
N HIS A 41 -9.00 4.86 2.11
CA HIS A 41 -9.02 3.77 3.09
C HIS A 41 -8.02 2.67 2.72
N LEU A 42 -7.93 2.34 1.44
CA LEU A 42 -6.98 1.36 0.94
C LEU A 42 -5.54 1.86 1.11
N ALA A 43 -5.24 3.10 0.73
CA ALA A 43 -3.92 3.70 0.87
C ALA A 43 -3.43 3.69 2.33
N ALA A 44 -4.29 4.08 3.29
CA ALA A 44 -3.96 4.07 4.72
C ALA A 44 -3.68 2.65 5.25
N ASN A 45 -4.44 1.64 4.82
CA ASN A 45 -4.21 0.26 5.26
C ASN A 45 -2.97 -0.38 4.61
N LEU A 46 -2.75 -0.16 3.32
CA LEU A 46 -1.62 -0.73 2.60
C LEU A 46 -0.28 -0.14 3.09
N THR A 47 -0.25 1.16 3.38
CA THR A 47 0.94 1.81 3.95
C THR A 47 1.21 1.37 5.38
N LEU A 48 0.18 1.07 6.18
CA LEU A 48 0.31 0.46 7.51
C LEU A 48 0.99 -0.92 7.42
N LEU A 49 0.51 -1.78 6.52
CA LEU A 49 1.08 -3.12 6.30
C LEU A 49 2.53 -3.04 5.81
N LEU A 50 2.92 -1.95 5.14
CA LEU A 50 4.28 -1.76 4.63
C LEU A 50 5.31 -1.45 5.74
N ILE A 51 4.87 -0.99 6.93
CA ILE A 51 5.74 -0.66 8.06
C ILE A 51 6.57 -1.86 8.52
N PRO A 52 5.99 -3.03 8.91
CA PRO A 52 6.80 -4.18 9.34
C PRO A 52 7.78 -4.66 8.26
N LEU A 53 7.42 -4.57 6.98
CA LEU A 53 8.29 -4.92 5.86
C LEU A 53 9.50 -3.98 5.76
N THR A 54 9.27 -2.67 5.84
CA THR A 54 10.30 -1.65 5.70
C THR A 54 11.17 -1.48 6.94
N VAL A 55 10.63 -1.67 8.14
CA VAL A 55 11.41 -1.68 9.40
C VAL A 55 12.41 -2.84 9.41
N MET A 56 12.03 -3.97 8.82
CA MET A 56 12.96 -5.07 8.62
C MET A 56 13.99 -4.77 7.55
N ASP A 57 13.75 -3.83 6.64
CA ASP A 57 14.73 -3.42 5.65
C ASP A 57 15.82 -2.53 6.27
N ARG A 58 17.08 -2.95 6.12
CA ARG A 58 18.26 -2.24 6.66
C ARG A 58 18.91 -1.35 5.59
N ARG A 59 18.34 -1.28 4.38
CA ARG A 59 18.86 -0.46 3.29
C ARG A 59 18.72 1.02 3.64
N MET A 60 19.80 1.76 3.45
CA MET A 60 19.76 3.23 3.49
C MET A 60 19.12 3.82 2.24
N TRP A 61 19.22 3.13 1.10
CA TRP A 61 18.71 3.57 -0.19
C TRP A 61 17.96 2.42 -0.84
N ASN A 62 16.67 2.63 -1.12
CA ASN A 62 15.82 1.68 -1.84
C ASN A 62 16.47 1.21 -3.16
N TRP A 63 17.02 2.17 -3.91
CA TRP A 63 17.63 1.95 -5.22
C TRP A 63 18.84 1.01 -5.22
N LYS A 64 19.44 0.75 -4.05
CA LYS A 64 20.55 -0.21 -3.92
C LYS A 64 20.02 -1.59 -3.54
N ARG A 65 20.53 -2.61 -4.22
CA ARG A 65 20.31 -4.01 -3.82
C ARG A 65 21.04 -4.29 -2.51
N ASP A 66 20.37 -4.97 -1.58
CA ASP A 66 21.01 -5.48 -0.37
C ASP A 66 21.51 -6.89 -0.63
N ASP A 67 22.82 -7.01 -0.86
CA ASP A 67 23.49 -8.29 -1.04
C ASP A 67 23.61 -9.08 0.26
N SER A 68 23.47 -8.40 1.42
CA SER A 68 23.50 -9.03 2.74
C SER A 68 22.16 -9.68 3.14
N TYR A 69 21.12 -9.55 2.32
CA TYR A 69 19.81 -10.15 2.60
C TYR A 69 19.87 -11.68 2.73
N LYS A 70 20.77 -12.34 1.98
CA LYS A 70 20.94 -13.80 2.01
C LYS A 70 21.37 -14.35 3.38
N ASN A 71 22.03 -13.53 4.20
CA ASN A 71 22.51 -13.92 5.53
C ASN A 71 21.51 -13.57 6.65
N ARG A 72 20.28 -13.17 6.32
CA ARG A 72 19.28 -12.83 7.32
C ARG A 72 18.57 -14.06 7.88
N SER A 73 18.03 -13.92 9.09
CA SER A 73 17.26 -14.97 9.75
C SER A 73 15.98 -15.33 8.98
N ALA A 74 15.61 -16.61 9.00
CA ALA A 74 14.41 -17.12 8.33
C ALA A 74 13.12 -16.39 8.76
N TRP A 75 13.04 -15.92 10.01
CA TRP A 75 11.90 -15.16 10.53
C TRP A 75 11.61 -13.87 9.75
N VAL A 76 12.65 -13.17 9.27
CA VAL A 76 12.48 -11.97 8.43
C VAL A 76 11.78 -12.33 7.13
N CYS A 77 12.12 -13.49 6.57
CA CYS A 77 11.52 -14.01 5.34
C CYS A 77 10.05 -14.36 5.56
N TYR A 78 9.71 -15.06 6.66
CA TYR A 78 8.33 -15.40 6.98
C TYR A 78 7.45 -14.16 7.20
N ILE A 79 7.96 -13.15 7.91
CA ILE A 79 7.24 -11.91 8.15
C ILE A 79 7.05 -11.14 6.84
N ALA A 80 8.09 -11.05 5.99
CA ALA A 80 7.98 -10.41 4.69
C ALA A 80 6.91 -11.08 3.80
N TYR A 81 6.95 -12.42 3.69
CA TYR A 81 5.93 -13.15 2.92
C TYR A 81 4.54 -13.05 3.53
N GLY A 82 4.41 -13.07 4.87
CA GLY A 82 3.14 -12.89 5.55
C GLY A 82 2.53 -11.52 5.27
N VAL A 83 3.33 -10.45 5.34
CA VAL A 83 2.91 -9.10 4.99
C VAL A 83 2.49 -9.02 3.53
N LEU A 84 3.29 -9.56 2.59
CA LEU A 84 2.96 -9.56 1.17
C LEU A 84 1.67 -10.35 0.87
N LEU A 85 1.44 -11.45 1.58
CA LEU A 85 0.22 -12.24 1.46
C LEU A 85 -0.99 -11.43 1.92
N LEU A 86 -0.91 -10.77 3.09
CA LEU A 86 -1.99 -9.91 3.58
C LEU A 86 -2.27 -8.75 2.63
N TRP A 87 -1.21 -8.11 2.11
CA TRP A 87 -1.29 -7.03 1.13
C TRP A 87 -2.00 -7.51 -0.15
N THR A 88 -1.64 -8.70 -0.63
CA THR A 88 -2.26 -9.32 -1.82
C THR A 88 -3.73 -9.65 -1.56
N LEU A 89 -4.06 -10.28 -0.42
CA LEU A 89 -5.43 -10.62 -0.07
C LEU A 89 -6.32 -9.38 0.03
N GLN A 90 -5.79 -8.29 0.60
CA GLN A 90 -6.52 -7.02 0.68
C GLN A 90 -6.85 -6.49 -0.72
N MET A 91 -5.87 -6.46 -1.61
CA MET A 91 -6.07 -6.02 -3.00
C MET A 91 -7.07 -6.92 -3.74
N MET A 92 -6.92 -8.24 -3.61
CA MET A 92 -7.84 -9.21 -4.21
C MET A 92 -9.27 -8.99 -3.72
N GLY A 93 -9.48 -8.81 -2.41
CA GLY A 93 -10.79 -8.59 -1.83
C GLY A 93 -11.47 -7.32 -2.36
N VAL A 94 -10.73 -6.21 -2.40
CA VAL A 94 -11.26 -4.92 -2.90
C VAL A 94 -11.64 -5.01 -4.37
N TYR A 95 -10.76 -5.56 -5.23
CA TYR A 95 -11.05 -5.69 -6.66
C TYR A 95 -12.14 -6.71 -6.96
N PHE A 96 -12.23 -7.78 -6.16
CA PHE A 96 -13.32 -8.75 -6.27
C PHE A 96 -14.66 -8.08 -5.92
N GLN A 97 -14.75 -7.39 -4.79
CA GLN A 97 -15.96 -6.66 -4.40
C GLN A 97 -16.34 -5.61 -5.46
N ALA A 98 -15.38 -4.83 -5.94
CA ALA A 98 -15.62 -3.82 -6.97
C ALA A 98 -16.15 -4.43 -8.27
N SER A 99 -15.69 -5.64 -8.63
CA SER A 99 -16.16 -6.35 -9.81
C SER A 99 -17.58 -6.91 -9.61
N VAL A 100 -17.85 -7.53 -8.45
CA VAL A 100 -19.18 -8.07 -8.12
C VAL A 100 -20.23 -6.97 -8.01
N ALA A 101 -19.86 -5.82 -7.43
CA ALA A 101 -20.74 -4.66 -7.30
C ALA A 101 -21.18 -4.10 -8.65
N LYS A 102 -20.43 -4.31 -9.75
CA LYS A 102 -20.85 -3.88 -11.09
C LYS A 102 -21.98 -4.72 -11.64
N PHE A 103 -22.13 -5.99 -11.23
CA PHE A 103 -23.22 -6.84 -11.73
C PHE A 103 -24.62 -6.42 -11.23
N SER A 104 -24.71 -5.61 -10.16
CA SER A 104 -26.01 -5.12 -9.69
C SER A 104 -26.54 -3.91 -10.50
N VAL A 105 -25.74 -3.38 -11.41
CA VAL A 105 -26.07 -2.22 -12.24
C VAL A 105 -26.35 -2.70 -13.67
N LEU A 106 -27.58 -2.47 -14.16
CA LEU A 106 -28.06 -2.98 -15.46
C LEU A 106 -27.14 -2.57 -16.62
N GLU A 107 -26.64 -1.34 -16.61
CA GLU A 107 -25.76 -0.80 -17.63
C GLU A 107 -24.42 -1.58 -17.74
N TRP A 108 -23.92 -2.08 -16.61
CA TRP A 108 -22.71 -2.92 -16.57
C TRP A 108 -23.01 -4.38 -16.88
N SER A 109 -24.19 -4.88 -16.51
CA SER A 109 -24.65 -6.24 -16.81
C SER A 109 -24.89 -6.45 -18.31
N ASP A 110 -25.56 -5.49 -18.96
CA ASP A 110 -25.92 -5.58 -20.38
C ASP A 110 -24.78 -5.13 -21.31
N GLY A 111 -23.65 -4.70 -20.74
CA GLY A 111 -22.44 -4.28 -21.47
C GLY A 111 -22.55 -2.94 -22.18
N THR A 112 -23.67 -2.22 -22.01
CA THR A 112 -23.91 -0.90 -22.61
C THR A 112 -23.01 0.18 -21.99
N ALA A 113 -22.53 -0.02 -20.76
CA ALA A 113 -21.57 0.85 -20.08
C ALA A 113 -20.20 0.97 -20.77
N LEU A 114 -19.84 0.08 -21.70
CA LEU A 114 -18.58 0.17 -22.46
C LEU A 114 -18.68 1.10 -23.68
N TRP A 115 -19.89 1.48 -24.09
CA TRP A 115 -20.15 2.25 -25.30
C TRP A 115 -20.38 3.75 -25.04
N TYR A 116 -20.40 4.16 -23.78
CA TYR A 116 -20.48 5.55 -23.30
C TYR A 116 -19.19 5.93 -22.58
#